data_AF-A0A1I7JYL2-F1
#
_entry.id   AF-A0A1I7JYL2-F1
#
_cell.length_a   1.000
_cell.length_b   1.000
_cell.length_c   1.000
_cell.angle_alpha   90.00
_cell.angle_beta   90.00
_cell.angle_gamma   90.00
#
_symmetry.space_group_name_H-M   'P 1'
#
loop_
_entity.id
_entity.type
_entity.pdbx_description
1 polymer ?
#
loop_
_entity_poly.entity_id
_entity_poly.type
_entity_poly.pdbx_seq_one_letter_code
_entity_poly.pdbx_strand_id
1 'polypeptide(L)'
;MSSKRFWFIMLFPYIIAFCFIFMFTMPSIAPVLSASIGPELLFTVPICAALVSFTLSIVTLIQTIKGKYGAQELAKANKIVKLVHIPAYVIYFLFAIFSVLFLSIWGIGMVIVVILIDVFTIIYSGSIGLCAAIAAKKENVLPSGSAVLYAIMSFIYCVDVFAAVIYNSKIKKTTLS
;
A
#
# COMPACT_ATOMS: atom_id res chain seq x y z
N MET A 1 -19.30 3.98 1.63
CA MET A 1 -18.16 4.88 1.94
C MET A 1 -17.38 5.24 0.67
N SER A 2 -17.02 6.51 0.44
CA SER A 2 -16.27 6.93 -0.76
C SER A 2 -14.81 6.47 -0.67
N SER A 3 -14.30 5.80 -1.72
CA SER A 3 -12.88 5.36 -1.82
C SER A 3 -11.88 6.51 -1.60
N LYS A 4 -12.35 7.76 -1.68
CA LYS A 4 -11.67 9.03 -1.39
C LYS A 4 -10.90 9.06 -0.08
N ARG A 5 -11.32 8.34 0.95
CA ARG A 5 -10.62 8.34 2.26
C ARG A 5 -9.28 7.62 2.26
N PHE A 6 -9.07 6.66 1.35
CA PHE A 6 -7.84 5.89 1.27
C PHE A 6 -6.89 6.38 0.17
N TRP A 7 -7.15 7.54 -0.42
CA TRP A 7 -6.38 8.06 -1.55
C TRP A 7 -4.90 8.21 -1.23
N PHE A 8 -4.55 8.68 -0.03
CA PHE A 8 -3.14 8.79 0.36
C PHE A 8 -2.44 7.43 0.45
N ILE A 9 -3.10 6.40 1.00
CA ILE A 9 -2.54 5.05 1.05
C ILE A 9 -2.42 4.45 -0.36
N MET A 10 -3.37 4.76 -1.25
CA MET A 10 -3.32 4.33 -2.66
C MET A 10 -2.19 5.03 -3.43
N LEU A 11 -1.98 6.33 -3.18
CA LEU A 11 -1.00 7.16 -3.88
C LEU A 11 0.42 7.00 -3.34
N PHE A 12 0.60 6.52 -2.11
CA PHE A 12 1.91 6.33 -1.48
C PHE A 12 2.96 5.68 -2.39
N PRO A 13 2.73 4.50 -2.99
CA PRO A 13 3.73 3.90 -3.87
C PRO A 13 3.91 4.67 -5.19
N TYR A 14 2.92 5.46 -5.63
CA TYR A 14 3.09 6.28 -6.83
C TYR A 14 3.92 7.54 -6.58
N ILE A 15 3.77 8.15 -5.40
CA ILE A 15 4.58 9.31 -4.99
C ILE A 15 6.06 8.91 -4.95
N ILE A 16 6.35 7.75 -4.36
CA ILE A 16 7.72 7.24 -4.30
C ILE A 16 8.24 6.90 -5.71
N ALA A 17 7.49 6.16 -6.51
CA ALA A 17 7.88 5.85 -7.90
C ALA A 17 8.17 7.12 -8.72
N PHE A 18 7.34 8.16 -8.57
CA PHE A 18 7.56 9.45 -9.21
C PHE A 18 8.87 10.10 -8.76
N CYS A 19 9.15 10.15 -7.46
CA CYS A 19 10.43 10.66 -6.93
C CYS A 19 11.64 9.89 -7.50
N PHE A 20 11.57 8.56 -7.58
CA PHE A 20 12.65 7.75 -8.17
C PHE A 20 12.87 8.02 -9.65
N ILE A 21 11.80 8.04 -10.45
CA ILE A 21 11.88 8.33 -11.89
C ILE A 21 12.44 9.73 -12.12
N PHE A 22 11.99 10.72 -11.34
CA PHE A 22 12.46 12.09 -11.45
C PHE A 22 13.96 12.21 -11.14
N MET A 23 14.45 11.53 -10.09
CA MET A 23 15.87 11.51 -9.74
C MET A 23 16.74 10.90 -10.84
N PHE A 24 16.28 9.85 -11.51
CA PHE A 24 17.05 9.13 -12.53
C PHE A 24 16.99 9.75 -13.93
N THR A 25 15.87 10.37 -14.31
CA THR A 25 15.65 10.85 -15.69
C THR A 25 16.08 12.29 -15.93
N MET A 26 16.17 13.11 -14.88
CA MET A 26 16.49 14.54 -15.00
C MET A 26 17.74 14.95 -14.20
N PRO A 27 18.91 14.29 -14.38
CA PRO A 27 20.13 14.61 -13.63
C PRO A 27 20.67 16.01 -13.91
N SER A 28 20.26 16.66 -15.01
CA SER A 28 20.66 18.04 -15.36
C SER A 28 19.79 19.11 -14.70
N ILE A 29 18.54 18.78 -14.36
CA ILE A 29 17.56 19.71 -13.73
C ILE A 29 17.47 19.46 -12.23
N ALA A 30 17.73 18.22 -11.78
CA ALA A 30 17.85 17.86 -10.37
C ALA A 30 18.78 18.81 -9.60
N PRO A 31 20.00 19.14 -10.05
CA PRO A 31 20.86 20.11 -9.37
C PRO A 31 20.27 21.52 -9.35
N VAL A 32 19.64 21.99 -10.44
CA VAL A 32 19.03 23.34 -10.53
C VAL A 32 17.81 23.49 -9.62
N LEU A 33 16.95 22.47 -9.56
CA LEU A 33 15.79 22.42 -8.65
C LEU A 33 16.24 22.19 -7.19
N SER A 34 17.30 21.41 -6.98
CA SER A 34 17.91 21.22 -5.66
C SER A 34 18.63 22.47 -5.14
N ALA A 35 19.14 23.34 -6.03
CA ALA A 35 19.76 24.60 -5.66
C ALA A 35 18.72 25.69 -5.30
N SER A 36 17.48 25.54 -5.77
CA SER A 36 16.39 26.51 -5.53
C SER A 36 15.37 26.04 -4.49
N ILE A 37 15.23 24.73 -4.25
CA ILE A 37 14.24 24.12 -3.33
C ILE A 37 14.87 23.04 -2.41
N GLY A 38 16.16 22.72 -2.57
CA GLY A 38 16.88 21.71 -1.79
C GLY A 38 16.72 20.27 -2.33
N PRO A 39 17.80 19.45 -2.41
CA PRO A 39 17.67 18.01 -2.69
C PRO A 39 16.91 17.28 -1.57
N GLU A 40 16.76 17.94 -0.42
CA GLU A 40 15.99 17.54 0.73
C GLU A 40 14.51 17.26 0.39
N LEU A 41 13.90 17.98 -0.56
CA LEU A 41 12.49 17.80 -0.88
C LEU A 41 12.19 16.40 -1.46
N LEU A 42 13.10 15.85 -2.27
CA LEU A 42 12.94 14.52 -2.89
C LEU A 42 12.99 13.38 -1.86
N PHE A 43 13.61 13.60 -0.71
CA PHE A 43 13.58 12.66 0.43
C PHE A 43 12.45 12.97 1.40
N THR A 44 12.16 14.26 1.61
CA THR A 44 11.15 14.74 2.55
C THR A 44 9.75 14.35 2.10
N VAL A 45 9.42 14.45 0.81
CA VAL A 45 8.10 14.11 0.28
C VAL A 45 7.74 12.63 0.49
N PRO A 46 8.59 11.65 0.12
CA PRO A 46 8.38 10.25 0.47
C PRO A 46 8.20 9.99 1.97
N ILE A 47 9.02 10.64 2.82
CA ILE A 47 8.95 10.48 4.27
C ILE A 47 7.61 11.02 4.80
N CYS A 48 7.20 12.21 4.38
CA CYS A 48 5.90 12.77 4.74
C CYS A 48 4.75 11.89 4.27
N ALA A 49 4.81 11.37 3.03
CA ALA A 49 3.79 10.46 2.50
C ALA A 49 3.71 9.14 3.31
N ALA A 50 4.85 8.61 3.76
CA ALA A 50 4.91 7.43 4.63
C ALA A 50 4.26 7.72 5.99
N LEU A 51 4.61 8.83 6.62
CA LEU A 51 4.06 9.23 7.92
C LEU A 51 2.55 9.45 7.86
N VAL A 52 2.06 10.14 6.83
CA VAL A 52 0.61 10.36 6.62
C VAL A 52 -0.10 9.01 6.41
N SER A 53 0.45 8.12 5.58
CA SER A 53 -0.13 6.80 5.33
C SER A 53 -0.16 5.94 6.60
N PHE A 54 0.88 6.02 7.42
CA PHE A 54 0.95 5.36 8.72
C PHE A 54 -0.13 5.90 9.68
N THR A 55 -0.22 7.22 9.85
CA THR A 55 -1.26 7.85 10.70
C THR A 55 -2.66 7.44 10.25
N LEU A 56 -2.94 7.47 8.95
CA LEU A 56 -4.25 7.07 8.41
C LEU A 56 -4.56 5.59 8.64
N SER A 57 -3.55 4.72 8.55
CA SER A 57 -3.68 3.29 8.84
C SER A 57 -4.09 3.06 10.30
N ILE A 58 -3.42 3.73 11.25
CA ILE A 58 -3.74 3.66 12.68
C ILE A 58 -5.13 4.24 12.98
N VAL A 59 -5.45 5.41 12.43
CA VAL A 59 -6.76 6.05 12.62
C VAL A 59 -7.89 5.15 12.09
N THR A 60 -7.69 4.50 10.94
CA THR A 60 -8.67 3.56 10.35
C THR A 60 -8.86 2.34 11.26
N LEU A 61 -7.77 1.80 11.81
CA LEU A 61 -7.84 0.69 12.76
C LEU A 61 -8.63 1.06 14.01
N ILE A 62 -8.35 2.21 14.63
CA ILE A 62 -9.08 2.69 15.81
C ILE A 62 -10.57 2.86 15.51
N GLN A 63 -10.91 3.47 14.37
CA GLN A 63 -12.30 3.68 13.97
C GLN A 63 -13.04 2.36 13.68
N THR A 64 -12.34 1.37 13.14
CA THR A 64 -12.88 0.01 12.94
C THR A 64 -13.12 -0.69 14.27
N ILE A 65 -12.21 -0.54 15.23
CA ILE A 65 -12.40 -1.07 16.59
C ILE A 65 -13.58 -0.38 17.27
N LYS A 66 -13.85 0.89 16.98
CA LYS A 66 -15.05 1.61 17.45
C LYS A 66 -16.34 1.25 16.67
N GLY A 67 -16.27 0.36 15.68
CA GLY A 67 -17.45 -0.09 14.92
C GLY A 67 -17.98 0.93 13.91
N LYS A 68 -17.19 1.93 13.53
CA LYS A 68 -17.62 3.00 12.60
C LYS A 68 -17.72 2.56 11.14
N TYR A 69 -17.23 1.36 10.82
CA TYR A 69 -17.08 0.89 9.44
C TYR A 69 -17.64 -0.50 9.26
N GLY A 70 -18.38 -0.68 8.15
CA GLY A 70 -18.94 -1.95 7.76
C GLY A 70 -17.91 -2.91 7.15
N ALA A 71 -18.08 -4.21 7.36
CA ALA A 71 -17.17 -5.23 6.82
C ALA A 71 -17.12 -5.23 5.29
N GLN A 72 -18.28 -5.13 4.63
CA GLN A 72 -18.35 -5.10 3.18
C GLN A 72 -17.68 -3.84 2.60
N GLU A 73 -17.79 -2.70 3.28
CA GLU A 73 -17.17 -1.45 2.84
C GLU A 73 -15.65 -1.52 2.93
N LEU A 74 -15.13 -2.02 4.05
CA LEU A 74 -13.69 -2.19 4.26
C LEU A 74 -13.11 -3.27 3.34
N ALA A 75 -13.83 -4.36 3.08
CA ALA A 75 -13.38 -5.40 2.15
C ALA A 75 -13.30 -4.87 0.71
N LYS A 76 -14.28 -4.06 0.29
CA LYS A 76 -14.23 -3.36 -1.02
C LYS A 76 -13.05 -2.40 -1.08
N ALA A 77 -12.82 -1.61 -0.03
CA ALA A 77 -11.71 -0.68 0.05
C ALA A 77 -10.36 -1.40 -0.02
N ASN A 78 -10.15 -2.46 0.76
CA ASN A 78 -8.93 -3.27 0.74
C ASN A 78 -8.64 -3.81 -0.67
N LYS A 79 -9.66 -4.36 -1.32
CA LYS A 79 -9.54 -4.85 -2.70
C LYS A 79 -9.12 -3.75 -3.66
N ILE A 80 -9.75 -2.56 -3.61
CA ILE A 80 -9.41 -1.45 -4.49
C ILE A 80 -7.97 -1.00 -4.26
N VAL A 81 -7.56 -0.81 -2.99
CA VAL A 81 -6.21 -0.36 -2.65
C VAL A 81 -5.16 -1.32 -3.21
N LYS A 82 -5.33 -2.63 -2.98
CA LYS A 82 -4.38 -3.64 -3.46
C LYS A 82 -4.33 -3.75 -4.98
N LEU A 83 -5.47 -3.65 -5.67
CA LEU A 83 -5.51 -3.63 -7.14
C LEU A 83 -4.83 -2.38 -7.70
N VAL A 84 -5.02 -1.23 -7.06
CA VAL A 84 -4.37 0.03 -7.43
C VAL A 84 -2.87 -0.02 -7.13
N HIS A 85 -2.36 -0.87 -6.24
CA HIS A 85 -0.91 -0.98 -6.01
C HIS A 85 -0.19 -1.84 -7.07
N ILE A 86 -0.89 -2.69 -7.81
CA ILE A 86 -0.29 -3.58 -8.83
C ILE A 86 0.59 -2.83 -9.84
N PRO A 87 0.14 -1.72 -10.48
CA PRO A 87 0.98 -1.02 -11.44
C PRO A 87 2.26 -0.44 -10.81
N ALA A 88 2.17 0.04 -9.56
CA ALA A 88 3.36 0.53 -8.85
C ALA A 88 4.36 -0.60 -8.55
N TYR A 89 3.88 -1.79 -8.15
CA TYR A 89 4.75 -2.96 -7.97
C TYR A 89 5.46 -3.36 -9.25
N VAL A 90 4.79 -3.27 -10.41
CA VAL A 90 5.43 -3.53 -11.71
C VAL A 90 6.53 -2.51 -12.00
N ILE A 91 6.29 -1.22 -11.73
CA ILE A 91 7.30 -0.17 -11.90
C ILE A 91 8.53 -0.44 -11.03
N TYR A 92 8.32 -0.79 -9.76
CA TYR A 92 9.39 -1.12 -8.83
C TYR A 92 10.18 -2.36 -9.21
N PHE A 93 9.49 -3.40 -9.68
CA PHE A 93 10.14 -4.61 -10.17
C PHE A 93 11.04 -4.32 -11.39
N LEU A 94 10.54 -3.55 -12.36
CA LEU A 94 11.32 -3.13 -13.53
C LEU A 94 12.51 -2.25 -13.12
N PHE A 95 12.31 -1.35 -12.15
CA PHE A 95 13.36 -0.49 -11.62
C PHE A 95 14.45 -1.28 -10.89
N ALA A 96 14.07 -2.32 -10.14
CA ALA A 96 15.02 -3.22 -9.50
C ALA A 96 15.85 -3.99 -10.54
N ILE A 97 15.22 -4.53 -11.60
CA ILE A 97 15.92 -5.19 -12.71
C ILE A 97 16.89 -4.22 -13.38
N PHE A 98 16.43 -3.01 -13.72
CA PHE A 98 17.28 -1.98 -14.31
C PHE A 98 18.48 -1.67 -13.41
N SER A 99 18.26 -1.51 -12.11
CA SER A 99 19.34 -1.20 -11.16
C SER A 99 20.41 -2.30 -11.14
N VAL A 100 20.02 -3.57 -11.13
CA VAL A 100 20.97 -4.69 -11.13
C VAL A 100 21.74 -4.77 -12.46
N LEU A 101 21.06 -4.58 -13.60
CA LEU A 101 21.68 -4.71 -14.91
C LEU A 101 22.65 -3.56 -15.24
N PHE A 102 22.31 -2.32 -14.87
CA PHE A 102 23.05 -1.14 -15.29
C PHE A 102 23.99 -0.55 -14.22
N LEU A 103 23.74 -0.81 -12.93
CA LEU A 103 24.55 -0.25 -11.82
C LEU A 103 25.46 -1.29 -11.14
N SER A 104 25.50 -2.53 -11.63
CA SER A 104 26.34 -3.61 -11.09
C SER A 104 26.14 -3.78 -9.57
N ILE A 105 27.22 -3.88 -8.79
CA ILE A 105 27.20 -4.06 -7.32
C ILE A 105 26.46 -2.90 -6.62
N TRP A 106 26.55 -1.68 -7.14
CA TRP A 106 25.83 -0.52 -6.60
C TRP A 106 24.31 -0.63 -6.78
N GLY A 107 23.85 -1.46 -7.73
CA GLY A 107 22.44 -1.78 -7.92
C GLY A 107 21.82 -2.55 -6.76
N ILE A 108 22.60 -3.31 -5.98
CA ILE A 108 22.10 -4.10 -4.84
C ILE A 108 21.50 -3.20 -3.77
N GLY A 109 22.12 -2.05 -3.50
CA GLY A 109 21.58 -1.07 -2.55
C GLY A 109 20.19 -0.57 -2.97
N MET A 110 19.98 -0.34 -4.28
CA MET A 110 18.70 0.10 -4.81
C MET A 110 17.62 -0.98 -4.70
N VAL A 111 17.99 -2.26 -4.92
CA VAL A 111 17.06 -3.39 -4.73
C VAL A 111 16.57 -3.47 -3.29
N ILE A 112 17.46 -3.27 -2.30
CA ILE A 112 17.08 -3.26 -0.88
C ILE A 112 16.06 -2.16 -0.60
N VAL A 113 16.29 -0.95 -1.14
CA VAL A 113 15.37 0.18 -0.96
C VAL A 113 13.99 -0.12 -1.57
N VAL A 114 13.95 -0.71 -2.76
CA VAL A 114 12.69 -1.13 -3.41
C VAL A 114 11.95 -2.16 -2.57
N ILE A 115 12.65 -3.17 -2.04
CA ILE A 115 12.05 -4.18 -1.14
C ILE A 115 11.47 -3.52 0.11
N LEU A 116 12.18 -2.56 0.71
CA LEU A 116 11.66 -1.84 1.88
C LEU A 116 10.37 -1.08 1.56
N ILE A 117 10.30 -0.43 0.40
CA ILE A 117 9.10 0.28 -0.06
C ILE A 117 7.92 -0.69 -0.22
N ASP A 118 8.16 -1.87 -0.78
CA ASP A 118 7.14 -2.91 -0.91
C ASP A 118 6.64 -3.38 0.46
N VAL A 119 7.56 -3.63 1.41
CA VAL A 119 7.20 -4.00 2.79
C VAL A 119 6.32 -2.93 3.43
N PHE A 120 6.68 -1.64 3.34
CA PHE A 120 5.85 -0.56 3.86
C PHE A 120 4.48 -0.48 3.17
N THR A 121 4.44 -0.64 1.86
CA THR A 121 3.18 -0.60 1.08
C THR A 121 2.25 -1.76 1.47
N ILE A 122 2.80 -2.95 1.72
CA ILE A 122 2.06 -4.11 2.23
C ILE A 122 1.58 -3.88 3.66
N ILE A 123 2.39 -3.27 4.53
CA ILE A 123 1.95 -2.93 5.90
C ILE A 123 0.77 -1.96 5.86
N TYR A 124 0.84 -0.91 5.04
CA TYR A 124 -0.23 0.08 4.94
C TYR A 124 -1.50 -0.49 4.31
N SER A 125 -1.40 -1.19 3.17
CA SER A 125 -2.56 -1.81 2.53
C SER A 125 -3.12 -2.98 3.37
N GLY A 126 -2.25 -3.79 3.97
CA GLY A 126 -2.59 -4.92 4.83
C GLY A 126 -3.32 -4.49 6.10
N SER A 127 -3.03 -3.30 6.63
CA SER A 127 -3.78 -2.73 7.76
C SER A 127 -5.28 -2.56 7.43
N ILE A 128 -5.63 -2.24 6.18
CA ILE A 128 -7.02 -2.14 5.72
C ILE A 128 -7.65 -3.53 5.62
N GLY A 129 -6.89 -4.53 5.16
CA GLY A 129 -7.29 -5.94 5.19
C GLY A 129 -7.56 -6.46 6.61
N LEU A 130 -6.71 -6.11 7.56
CA LEU A 130 -6.92 -6.40 8.98
C LEU A 130 -8.19 -5.73 9.51
N CYS A 131 -8.42 -4.45 9.18
CA CYS A 131 -9.66 -3.76 9.54
C CYS A 131 -10.88 -4.48 8.97
N ALA A 132 -10.85 -4.89 7.70
CA ALA A 132 -11.92 -5.64 7.07
C ALA A 132 -12.17 -6.99 7.75
N ALA A 133 -11.12 -7.70 8.17
CA ALA A 133 -11.23 -8.94 8.93
C ALA A 133 -11.85 -8.73 10.33
N ILE A 134 -11.44 -7.68 11.04
CA ILE A 134 -12.00 -7.33 12.36
C ILE A 134 -13.49 -6.99 12.23
N ALA A 135 -13.86 -6.15 11.26
CA ALA A 135 -15.26 -5.80 11.01
C ALA A 135 -16.08 -7.03 10.61
N ALA A 136 -15.57 -7.89 9.72
CA ALA A 136 -16.24 -9.10 9.29
C ALA A 136 -16.47 -10.10 10.43
N LYS A 137 -15.53 -10.19 11.38
CA LYS A 137 -15.72 -10.97 12.61
C LYS A 137 -16.82 -10.37 13.50
N LYS A 138 -16.79 -9.05 13.71
CA LYS A 138 -17.77 -8.36 14.57
C LYS A 138 -19.20 -8.45 14.04
N GLU A 139 -19.36 -8.37 12.73
CA GLU A 139 -20.66 -8.51 12.05
C GLU A 139 -21.06 -9.98 11.85
N ASN A 140 -20.25 -10.95 12.32
CA ASN A 140 -20.47 -12.38 12.13
C ASN A 140 -20.62 -12.83 10.66
N VAL A 141 -20.10 -12.03 9.72
CA VAL A 141 -20.14 -12.33 8.27
C VAL A 141 -19.07 -13.36 7.88
N LEU A 142 -18.00 -13.45 8.66
CA LEU A 142 -16.98 -14.49 8.51
C LEU A 142 -16.75 -15.25 9.82
N PRO A 143 -16.55 -16.58 9.76
CA PRO A 143 -16.14 -17.34 10.93
C PRO A 143 -14.72 -16.93 11.37
N SER A 144 -14.43 -17.04 12.66
CA SER A 144 -13.16 -16.59 13.27
C SER A 144 -11.91 -17.08 12.52
N GLY A 145 -11.85 -18.36 12.15
CA GLY A 145 -10.71 -18.91 11.41
C GLY A 145 -10.53 -18.28 10.02
N SER A 146 -11.63 -18.05 9.30
CA SER A 146 -11.58 -17.34 8.01
C SER A 146 -11.14 -15.88 8.17
N ALA A 147 -11.55 -15.20 9.24
CA ALA A 147 -11.17 -13.82 9.50
C ALA A 147 -9.67 -13.69 9.85
N VAL A 148 -9.14 -14.60 10.68
CA VAL A 148 -7.71 -14.65 11.01
C VAL A 148 -6.88 -14.93 9.76
N LEU A 149 -7.29 -15.90 8.93
CA LEU A 149 -6.60 -16.19 7.68
C LEU A 149 -6.60 -14.99 6.74
N TYR A 150 -7.73 -14.27 6.63
CA TYR A 150 -7.80 -13.05 5.81
C TYR A 150 -6.84 -11.96 6.31
N ALA A 151 -6.75 -11.77 7.64
CA ALA A 151 -5.83 -10.81 8.23
C ALA A 151 -4.38 -11.17 7.91
N ILE A 152 -3.97 -12.43 8.08
CA ILE A 152 -2.60 -12.89 7.80
C ILE A 152 -2.27 -12.76 6.30
N MET A 153 -3.14 -13.29 5.43
CA MET A 153 -2.92 -13.24 3.98
C MET A 153 -2.81 -11.81 3.45
N SER A 154 -3.43 -10.83 4.11
CA SER A 154 -3.36 -9.42 3.71
C SER A 154 -1.96 -8.79 3.83
N PHE A 155 -1.00 -9.47 4.49
CA PHE A 155 0.39 -9.04 4.65
C PHE A 155 1.41 -9.88 3.88
N ILE A 156 0.96 -10.80 3.03
CA ILE A 156 1.86 -11.67 2.24
C ILE A 156 1.89 -11.14 0.81
N TYR A 157 3.08 -10.78 0.32
CA TYR A 157 3.27 -10.27 -1.04
C TYR A 157 2.64 -11.19 -2.09
N CYS A 158 1.99 -10.59 -3.09
CA CYS A 158 1.16 -11.22 -4.14
C CYS A 158 -0.11 -11.93 -3.63
N VAL A 159 -0.03 -12.67 -2.53
CA VAL A 159 -1.15 -13.43 -1.93
C VAL A 159 -2.23 -12.49 -1.43
N ASP A 160 -1.83 -11.33 -0.94
CA ASP A 160 -2.70 -10.30 -0.40
C ASP A 160 -3.75 -9.76 -1.39
N VAL A 161 -3.39 -9.62 -2.67
CA VAL A 161 -4.30 -9.23 -3.75
C VAL A 161 -5.37 -10.30 -3.94
N PHE A 162 -4.97 -11.57 -4.05
CA PHE A 162 -5.90 -12.69 -4.21
C PHE A 162 -6.82 -12.81 -3.01
N ALA A 163 -6.27 -12.72 -1.80
CA ALA A 163 -7.05 -12.75 -0.57
C ALA A 163 -8.09 -11.62 -0.55
N ALA A 164 -7.72 -10.39 -0.90
CA ALA A 164 -8.67 -9.27 -0.94
C ALA A 164 -9.81 -9.49 -1.95
N VAL A 165 -9.53 -10.08 -3.12
CA VAL A 165 -10.57 -10.40 -4.11
C VAL A 165 -11.51 -11.51 -3.62
N ILE A 166 -10.95 -12.60 -3.09
CA ILE A 166 -11.71 -13.76 -2.60
C ILE A 166 -12.58 -13.37 -1.42
N TYR A 167 -12.00 -12.74 -0.39
CA TYR A 167 -12.72 -12.39 0.84
C TYR A 167 -13.73 -11.27 0.61
N ASN A 168 -13.46 -10.30 -0.27
CA ASN A 168 -14.48 -9.33 -0.68
C ASN A 168 -15.69 -10.01 -1.33
N SER A 169 -15.46 -11.02 -2.16
CA SER A 169 -16.54 -11.76 -2.82
C SER A 169 -17.32 -12.61 -1.81
N LYS A 170 -16.64 -13.25 -0.85
CA LYS A 170 -17.26 -14.02 0.22
C LYS A 170 -18.13 -13.14 1.13
N ILE A 171 -17.58 -12.03 1.63
CA ILE A 171 -18.30 -11.06 2.46
C ILE A 171 -19.50 -10.49 1.70
N LYS A 172 -19.34 -10.11 0.42
CA LYS A 172 -20.45 -9.60 -0.40
C LYS A 172 -21.59 -10.59 -0.52
N LYS A 173 -21.32 -11.89 -0.70
CA LYS A 173 -22.36 -12.91 -0.81
C LYS A 173 -23.14 -13.07 0.49
N THR A 174 -22.44 -13.14 1.62
CA THR A 174 -23.06 -13.32 2.94
C THR A 174 -23.82 -12.08 3.43
N THR A 175 -23.42 -10.86 3.03
CA THR A 175 -24.18 -9.64 3.37
C THR A 175 -25.44 -9.46 2.52
N LEU A 176 -25.56 -10.15 1.38
CA LEU A 176 -26.71 -10.07 0.46
C LEU A 176 -27.71 -11.23 0.63
N SER A 177 -27.35 -12.26 1.39
CA SER A 177 -28.23 -13.38 1.79
C SER A 177 -28.95 -13.05 3.09
#